data_AF-A0A9Q1BAD9-F1
#
_entry.id   AF-A0A9Q1BAD9-F1
#
_cell.length_a   1.000
_cell.length_b   1.000
_cell.length_c   1.000
_cell.angle_alpha   90.00
_cell.angle_beta   90.00
_cell.angle_gamma   90.00
#
_symmetry.space_group_name_H-M   'P 1'
#
loop_
_entity.id
_entity.type
_entity.pdbx_description
1 polymer ?
#
loop_
_entity_poly.entity_id
_entity_poly.type
_entity_poly.pdbx_seq_one_letter_code
_entity_poly.pdbx_strand_id
1 'polypeptide(L)'
;MKKSELIQSDPVTCARHFDYIIRRFINDVLLSSYHPVGEIIDHFYRVEFQQRGSPHIHMLVWINNAPMNENASNKEVALFIDKYITCNNPPASEHHSLNLQLHSHAKTCREKVQGTCRFGFPIPPMPRTMILTPLEHNITSDKKEKLTALYNKVKAYLNDLKLANDVTTTFQQMLEILGTSEDQYIQAIRSSLT
;
A
#
# COMPACT_ATOMS: atom_id res chain seq x y z
N MET A 1 4.90 -31.85 12.92
CA MET A 1 3.50 -31.40 13.02
C MET A 1 3.37 -30.10 12.24
N LYS A 2 2.52 -30.06 11.21
CA LYS A 2 2.27 -28.84 10.43
C LYS A 2 1.42 -27.87 11.25
N LYS A 3 1.54 -26.55 11.03
CA LYS A 3 0.75 -25.52 11.74
C LYS A 3 -0.74 -25.83 11.75
N SER A 4 -1.28 -26.31 10.62
CA SER A 4 -2.68 -26.68 10.48
C SER A 4 -3.10 -27.86 11.37
N GLU A 5 -2.22 -28.85 11.56
CA GLU A 5 -2.50 -30.02 12.41
C GLU A 5 -2.59 -29.61 13.88
N LEU A 6 -1.68 -28.74 14.33
CA LEU A 6 -1.69 -28.21 15.71
C LEU A 6 -2.95 -27.39 16.02
N ILE A 7 -3.36 -26.52 15.09
CA ILE A 7 -4.58 -25.71 15.24
C ILE A 7 -5.82 -26.61 15.30
N GLN A 8 -5.86 -27.68 14.51
CA GLN A 8 -6.98 -28.63 14.53
C GLN A 8 -7.01 -29.48 15.81
N SER A 9 -5.85 -29.89 16.32
CA SER A 9 -5.78 -30.73 17.52
C SER A 9 -6.04 -29.96 18.82
N ASP A 10 -5.67 -28.68 18.89
CA ASP A 10 -5.88 -27.85 20.08
C ASP A 10 -6.18 -26.38 19.70
N PRO A 11 -7.39 -26.10 19.21
CA PRO A 11 -7.78 -24.75 18.78
C PRO A 11 -7.87 -23.76 19.94
N VAL A 12 -8.20 -24.23 21.15
CA VAL A 12 -8.35 -23.38 22.33
C VAL A 12 -7.00 -22.82 22.78
N THR A 13 -5.98 -23.68 22.90
CA THR A 13 -4.64 -23.23 23.27
C THR A 13 -4.04 -22.34 22.19
N CYS A 14 -4.25 -22.67 20.91
CA CYS A 14 -3.80 -21.82 19.80
C CYS A 14 -4.43 -20.41 19.86
N ALA A 15 -5.73 -20.30 20.14
CA ALA A 15 -6.41 -19.02 20.27
C ALA A 15 -5.92 -18.23 21.49
N ARG A 16 -5.74 -18.89 22.65
CA ARG A 16 -5.19 -18.26 23.86
C ARG A 16 -3.76 -17.77 23.66
N HIS A 17 -2.93 -18.55 22.97
CA HIS A 17 -1.56 -18.17 22.65
C HIS A 17 -1.51 -16.96 21.71
N PHE A 18 -2.38 -16.92 20.69
CA PHE A 18 -2.52 -15.76 19.82
C PHE A 18 -2.91 -14.50 20.59
N ASP A 19 -3.96 -14.57 21.43
CA ASP A 19 -4.38 -13.45 22.28
C ASP A 19 -3.24 -12.98 23.20
N TYR A 20 -2.51 -13.92 23.82
CA TYR A 20 -1.35 -13.61 24.63
C TYR A 20 -0.27 -12.85 23.83
N ILE A 21 0.12 -13.34 22.64
CA ILE A 21 1.12 -12.68 21.80
C ILE A 21 0.67 -11.27 21.42
N ILE A 22 -0.59 -11.10 21.00
CA ILE A 22 -1.10 -9.78 20.61
C ILE A 22 -1.10 -8.81 21.79
N ARG A 23 -1.53 -9.25 22.98
CA ARG A 23 -1.47 -8.42 24.20
C ARG A 23 -0.04 -8.03 24.56
N ARG A 24 0.91 -8.96 24.48
CA ARG A 24 2.33 -8.67 24.74
C ARG A 24 2.89 -7.71 23.69
N PHE A 25 2.60 -7.92 22.42
CA PHE A 25 3.03 -7.02 21.35
C PHE A 25 2.50 -5.59 21.56
N ILE A 26 1.22 -5.44 21.90
CA ILE A 26 0.64 -4.12 22.18
C ILE A 26 1.30 -3.49 23.41
N ASN A 27 1.32 -4.18 24.55
CA ASN A 27 1.77 -3.58 25.81
C ASN A 27 3.28 -3.39 25.90
N ASP A 28 4.07 -4.33 25.40
CA ASP A 28 5.52 -4.33 25.57
C ASP A 28 6.26 -3.70 24.40
N VAL A 29 5.66 -3.66 23.20
CA VAL A 29 6.31 -3.12 22.00
C VAL A 29 5.66 -1.79 21.65
N LEU A 30 4.37 -1.79 21.30
CA LEU A 30 3.70 -0.58 20.79
C LEU A 30 3.57 0.51 21.87
N LEU A 31 3.10 0.16 23.07
CA LEU A 31 2.92 1.07 24.20
C LEU A 31 4.17 1.26 25.05
N SER A 32 5.30 0.73 24.61
CA SER A 32 6.57 0.90 25.33
C SER A 32 7.02 2.35 25.33
N SER A 33 7.88 2.69 26.30
CA SER A 33 8.56 3.99 26.39
C SER A 33 9.53 4.27 25.24
N TYR A 34 9.79 3.28 24.38
CA TYR A 34 10.59 3.45 23.17
C TYR A 34 9.78 4.06 22.01
N HIS A 35 8.45 4.08 22.09
CA HIS A 35 7.56 4.73 21.12
C HIS A 35 7.89 4.37 19.65
N PRO A 36 7.86 3.08 19.27
CA PRO A 36 8.39 2.61 17.99
C PRO A 36 7.68 3.21 16.77
N VAL A 37 6.42 3.63 16.93
CA VAL A 37 5.61 4.32 15.91
C VAL A 37 5.20 5.74 16.34
N GLY A 38 5.86 6.29 17.36
CA GLY A 38 5.42 7.49 18.07
C GLY A 38 4.68 7.16 19.38
N GLU A 39 4.39 8.20 20.16
CA GLU A 39 3.64 8.07 21.42
C GLU A 39 2.18 7.76 21.11
N ILE A 40 1.68 6.61 21.56
CA ILE A 40 0.31 6.17 21.31
C ILE A 40 -0.59 6.72 22.41
N ILE A 41 -1.61 7.49 22.04
CA ILE A 41 -2.60 8.04 22.97
C ILE A 41 -3.86 7.18 23.09
N ASP A 42 -4.16 6.43 22.02
CA ASP A 42 -5.28 5.49 21.99
C ASP A 42 -5.03 4.40 20.95
N HIS A 43 -5.69 3.25 21.10
CA HIS A 43 -5.67 2.18 20.11
C HIS A 43 -6.95 1.35 20.17
N PHE A 44 -7.36 0.83 19.01
CA PHE A 44 -8.48 -0.08 18.87
C PHE A 44 -8.05 -1.26 18.01
N TYR A 45 -8.45 -2.47 18.38
CA TYR A 45 -8.27 -3.62 17.52
C TYR A 45 -9.42 -4.61 17.61
N ARG A 46 -9.62 -5.35 16.52
CA ARG A 46 -10.54 -6.48 16.46
C ARG A 46 -9.82 -7.73 15.95
N VAL A 47 -10.23 -8.88 16.47
CA VAL A 47 -9.84 -10.19 15.95
C VAL A 47 -10.86 -10.60 14.90
N GLU A 48 -10.41 -10.91 13.70
CA GLU A 48 -11.25 -11.48 12.65
C GLU A 48 -10.75 -12.88 12.30
N PHE A 49 -11.69 -13.82 12.16
CA PHE A 49 -11.41 -15.18 11.72
C PHE A 49 -11.82 -15.29 10.25
N GLN A 50 -10.85 -15.17 9.35
CA GLN A 50 -11.10 -15.48 7.93
C GLN A 50 -11.46 -16.96 7.77
N GLN A 51 -12.22 -17.31 6.72
CA GLN A 51 -12.57 -18.69 6.34
C GLN A 51 -11.35 -19.64 6.15
N ARG A 52 -10.13 -19.13 6.27
CA ARG A 52 -8.85 -19.85 6.17
C ARG A 52 -8.24 -20.21 7.53
N GLY A 53 -8.96 -19.97 8.62
CA GLY A 53 -8.76 -20.64 9.92
C GLY A 53 -7.70 -20.05 10.86
N SER A 54 -6.90 -19.07 10.44
CA SER A 54 -6.01 -18.33 11.37
C SER A 54 -6.63 -16.98 11.74
N PRO A 55 -6.61 -16.57 13.02
CA PRO A 55 -7.04 -15.24 13.42
C PRO A 55 -6.06 -14.18 12.88
N HIS A 56 -6.59 -13.03 12.47
CA HIS A 56 -5.80 -11.85 12.14
C HIS A 56 -6.33 -10.61 12.85
N ILE A 57 -5.42 -9.68 13.15
CA ILE A 57 -5.74 -8.42 13.82
C ILE A 57 -5.96 -7.33 12.77
N HIS A 58 -7.07 -6.62 12.91
CA HIS A 58 -7.21 -5.28 12.35
C HIS A 58 -7.08 -4.27 13.48
N MET A 59 -6.17 -3.30 13.35
CA MET A 59 -5.84 -2.36 14.40
C MET A 59 -5.79 -0.92 13.86
N LEU A 60 -6.25 0.01 14.67
CA LEU A 60 -6.11 1.45 14.52
C LEU A 60 -5.33 1.97 15.73
N VAL A 61 -4.38 2.86 15.48
CA VAL A 61 -3.51 3.46 16.50
C VAL A 61 -3.52 4.96 16.31
N TRP A 62 -3.78 5.70 17.39
CA TRP A 62 -3.72 7.15 17.40
C TRP A 62 -2.41 7.60 18.03
N ILE A 63 -1.64 8.36 17.25
CA ILE A 63 -0.31 8.84 17.65
C ILE A 63 -0.43 10.31 18.08
N ASN A 64 0.14 10.63 19.24
CA ASN A 64 0.19 11.98 19.78
C ASN A 64 0.86 12.92 18.77
N ASN A 65 0.22 14.07 18.50
CA ASN A 65 0.75 15.11 17.62
C ASN A 65 1.20 14.63 16.22
N ALA A 66 0.62 13.54 15.71
CA ALA A 66 0.89 13.12 14.33
C ALA A 66 0.42 14.21 13.34
N PRO A 67 1.23 14.54 12.31
CA PRO A 67 0.84 15.53 11.32
C PRO A 67 -0.33 15.01 10.49
N MET A 68 -1.36 15.84 10.33
CA MET A 68 -2.54 15.57 9.53
C MET A 68 -2.68 16.65 8.46
N ASN A 69 -3.45 16.35 7.40
CA ASN A 69 -3.67 17.31 6.30
C ASN A 69 -4.28 18.65 6.77
N GLU A 70 -4.95 18.67 7.92
CA GLU A 70 -5.61 19.86 8.48
C GLU A 70 -4.65 20.79 9.24
N ASN A 71 -3.56 20.25 9.79
CA ASN A 71 -2.67 20.97 10.71
C ASN A 71 -1.19 20.96 10.32
N ALA A 72 -0.83 20.29 9.22
CA ALA A 72 0.52 20.18 8.72
C ALA A 72 0.55 20.26 7.19
N SER A 73 1.68 20.68 6.63
CA SER A 73 1.89 20.65 5.20
C SER A 73 1.97 19.21 4.67
N ASN A 74 1.58 18.99 3.42
CA ASN A 74 1.73 17.67 2.77
C ASN A 74 3.17 17.12 2.84
N LYS A 75 4.17 18.01 2.90
CA LYS A 75 5.58 17.63 3.05
C LYS A 75 5.86 17.03 4.43
N GLU A 76 5.34 17.64 5.50
CA GLU A 76 5.50 17.12 6.87
C GLU A 76 4.77 15.79 7.05
N VAL A 77 3.55 15.66 6.49
CA VAL A 77 2.81 14.40 6.49
C VAL A 77 3.58 13.30 5.75
N ALA A 78 4.12 13.58 4.56
CA ALA A 78 4.91 12.62 3.79
C ALA A 78 6.17 12.18 4.54
N LEU A 79 6.91 13.10 5.15
CA LEU A 79 8.11 12.78 5.94
C LEU A 79 7.77 11.93 7.16
N PHE A 80 6.64 12.17 7.80
CA PHE A 80 6.18 11.35 8.92
C PHE A 80 5.82 9.93 8.48
N ILE A 81 5.16 9.77 7.32
CA ILE A 81 4.87 8.45 6.73
C ILE A 81 6.18 7.72 6.43
N ASP A 82 7.13 8.38 5.74
CA ASP A 82 8.42 7.80 5.34
C ASP A 82 9.28 7.37 6.53
N LYS A 83 9.08 7.97 7.72
CA LYS A 83 9.78 7.56 8.94
C LYS A 83 9.43 6.12 9.36
N TYR A 84 8.20 5.69 9.13
CA TYR A 84 7.70 4.39 9.63
C TYR A 84 7.37 3.40 8.51
N ILE A 85 7.06 3.89 7.31
CA ILE A 85 6.68 3.07 6.15
C ILE A 85 7.76 3.24 5.09
N THR A 86 8.60 2.22 4.94
CA THR A 86 9.63 2.17 3.91
C THR A 86 9.62 0.82 3.21
N CYS A 87 10.11 0.79 1.98
CA CYS A 87 10.29 -0.43 1.22
C CYS A 87 11.62 -0.36 0.48
N ASN A 88 12.36 -1.45 0.51
CA ASN A 88 13.56 -1.65 -0.29
C ASN A 88 13.45 -3.02 -0.97
N ASN A 89 13.86 -3.10 -2.24
CA ASN A 89 13.93 -4.36 -2.97
C ASN A 89 15.42 -4.73 -3.20
N PRO A 90 16.12 -5.25 -2.17
CA PRO A 90 17.50 -5.69 -2.30
C PRO A 90 17.64 -6.85 -3.31
N PRO A 91 18.86 -7.14 -3.79
CA PRO A 91 19.11 -8.25 -4.70
C PRO A 91 18.60 -9.59 -4.12
N ALA A 92 18.21 -10.51 -5.00
CA ALA A 92 17.62 -11.80 -4.64
C ALA A 92 18.47 -12.66 -3.68
N SER A 93 19.77 -12.39 -3.57
CA SER A 93 20.70 -13.06 -2.66
C SER A 93 20.48 -12.72 -1.18
N GLU A 94 19.76 -11.64 -0.84
CA GLU A 94 19.76 -11.11 0.52
C GLU A 94 18.46 -11.35 1.32
N HIS A 95 17.29 -11.51 0.69
CA HIS A 95 16.03 -11.64 1.44
C HIS A 95 14.96 -12.53 0.76
N HIS A 96 14.62 -13.66 1.39
CA HIS A 96 13.57 -14.59 0.92
C HIS A 96 12.12 -14.08 1.09
N SER A 97 11.87 -13.02 1.86
CA SER A 97 10.51 -12.62 2.28
C SER A 97 9.83 -11.57 1.38
N LEU A 98 10.56 -10.94 0.46
CA LEU A 98 10.00 -9.92 -0.45
C LEU A 98 8.96 -10.51 -1.40
N ASN A 99 9.08 -11.79 -1.74
CA ASN A 99 8.11 -12.53 -2.54
C ASN A 99 6.68 -12.48 -1.96
N LEU A 100 6.54 -12.29 -0.64
CA LEU A 100 5.24 -12.13 0.03
C LEU A 100 4.69 -10.69 -0.04
N GLN A 101 5.54 -9.72 -0.34
CA GLN A 101 5.19 -8.30 -0.51
C GLN A 101 4.92 -7.94 -1.98
N LEU A 102 5.26 -8.84 -2.91
CA LEU A 102 4.98 -8.68 -4.32
C LEU A 102 3.55 -9.10 -4.64
N HIS A 103 2.85 -8.25 -5.38
CA HIS A 103 1.54 -8.58 -5.90
C HIS A 103 1.67 -9.61 -7.03
N SER A 104 1.08 -10.79 -6.83
CA SER A 104 0.94 -11.80 -7.87
C SER A 104 -0.52 -11.94 -8.30
N HIS A 105 -0.76 -12.10 -9.61
CA HIS A 105 -2.10 -12.30 -10.18
C HIS A 105 -2.63 -13.73 -9.94
N ALA A 106 -2.72 -14.12 -8.66
CA ALA A 106 -3.28 -15.37 -8.19
C ALA A 106 -4.78 -15.48 -8.51
N LYS A 107 -5.38 -16.66 -8.31
CA LYS A 107 -6.79 -16.94 -8.67
C LYS A 107 -7.79 -15.94 -8.06
N THR A 108 -7.55 -15.45 -6.85
CA THR A 108 -8.42 -14.48 -6.16
C THR A 108 -8.25 -13.04 -6.62
N CYS A 109 -7.18 -12.76 -7.37
CA CYS A 109 -6.86 -11.44 -7.91
C CYS A 109 -7.62 -11.14 -9.21
N ARG A 110 -7.95 -12.16 -9.99
CA ARG A 110 -8.61 -11.99 -11.29
C ARG A 110 -10.10 -11.82 -11.08
N GLU A 111 -10.68 -10.72 -11.58
CA GLU A 111 -12.14 -10.59 -11.61
C GLU A 111 -12.77 -11.60 -12.57
N LYS A 112 -14.09 -11.79 -12.48
CA LYS A 112 -14.84 -12.63 -13.43
C LYS A 112 -14.74 -12.10 -14.87
N VAL A 113 -14.52 -10.80 -15.04
CA VAL A 113 -14.24 -10.18 -16.33
C VAL A 113 -12.77 -10.44 -16.67
N GLN A 114 -12.52 -11.18 -17.75
CA GLN A 114 -11.18 -11.60 -18.15
C GLN A 114 -10.25 -10.39 -18.35
N GLY A 115 -9.07 -10.44 -17.70
CA GLY A 115 -7.97 -9.49 -17.94
C GLY A 115 -7.79 -8.38 -16.90
N THR A 116 -8.74 -8.17 -15.99
CA THR A 116 -8.69 -7.07 -15.02
C THR A 116 -8.31 -7.55 -13.62
N CYS A 117 -7.35 -6.85 -12.99
CA CYS A 117 -6.96 -7.09 -11.61
C CYS A 117 -8.02 -6.48 -10.67
N ARG A 118 -8.58 -7.29 -9.77
CA ARG A 118 -9.56 -6.89 -8.74
C ARG A 118 -9.05 -5.75 -7.85
N PHE A 119 -7.75 -5.70 -7.62
CA PHE A 119 -7.11 -4.70 -6.77
C PHE A 119 -6.60 -3.48 -7.56
N GLY A 120 -6.87 -3.42 -8.88
CA GLY A 120 -6.48 -2.30 -9.72
C GLY A 120 -5.00 -2.26 -10.11
N PHE A 121 -4.24 -3.34 -9.91
CA PHE A 121 -2.82 -3.39 -10.32
C PHE A 121 -2.66 -3.50 -11.85
N PRO A 122 -1.55 -2.94 -12.38
CA PRO A 122 -0.55 -2.13 -11.69
C PRO A 122 -1.06 -0.72 -11.37
N ILE A 123 -0.63 -0.19 -10.22
CA ILE A 123 -0.90 1.18 -9.79
C ILE A 123 0.18 2.08 -10.41
N PRO A 124 -0.15 3.31 -10.86
CA PRO A 124 0.84 4.27 -11.35
C PRO A 124 1.97 4.49 -10.33
N PRO A 125 3.24 4.23 -10.69
CA PRO A 125 4.35 4.40 -9.75
C PRO A 125 4.60 5.87 -9.44
N MET A 126 5.01 6.15 -8.20
CA MET A 126 5.35 7.48 -7.72
C MET A 126 6.82 7.50 -7.28
N PRO A 127 7.59 8.57 -7.58
CA PRO A 127 9.01 8.65 -7.23
C PRO A 127 9.25 8.90 -5.73
N ARG A 128 8.21 9.32 -5.00
CA ARG A 128 8.24 9.63 -3.56
C ARG A 128 6.83 9.55 -2.98
N THR A 129 6.73 9.49 -1.65
CA THR A 129 5.47 9.61 -0.94
C THR A 129 4.84 10.96 -1.21
N MET A 130 3.58 10.96 -1.64
CA MET A 130 2.85 12.17 -2.01
C MET A 130 1.38 12.08 -1.60
N ILE A 131 0.86 13.17 -1.04
CA ILE A 131 -0.58 13.36 -0.82
C ILE A 131 -1.18 13.95 -2.08
N LEU A 132 -2.05 13.19 -2.76
CA LEU A 132 -2.75 13.63 -3.95
C LEU A 132 -4.17 14.06 -3.59
N THR A 133 -4.56 15.23 -4.10
CA THR A 133 -5.94 15.72 -4.04
C THR A 133 -6.54 15.75 -5.44
N PRO A 134 -7.88 15.65 -5.58
CA PRO A 134 -8.54 15.85 -6.86
C PRO A 134 -8.12 17.17 -7.53
N LEU A 135 -8.34 17.23 -8.84
CA LEU A 135 -8.15 18.47 -9.58
C LEU A 135 -9.14 19.55 -9.12
N GLU A 136 -8.71 20.80 -9.20
CA GLU A 136 -9.59 21.94 -8.93
C GLU A 136 -10.75 22.01 -9.95
N HIS A 137 -11.92 22.48 -9.52
CA HIS A 137 -13.12 22.56 -10.36
C HIS A 137 -13.03 23.60 -11.49
N ASN A 138 -12.05 24.49 -11.45
CA ASN A 138 -11.84 25.60 -12.39
C ASN A 138 -11.05 25.20 -13.65
N ILE A 139 -10.70 23.93 -13.82
CA ILE A 139 -9.93 23.48 -14.98
C ILE A 139 -10.81 23.46 -16.24
N THR A 140 -10.29 24.00 -17.34
CA THR A 140 -10.97 24.02 -18.63
C THR A 140 -11.26 22.61 -19.15
N SER A 141 -12.37 22.44 -19.88
CA SER A 141 -12.75 21.15 -20.46
C SER A 141 -11.64 20.57 -21.34
N ASP A 142 -10.98 21.40 -22.15
CA ASP A 142 -9.84 20.99 -23.00
C ASP A 142 -8.66 20.46 -22.17
N LYS A 143 -8.29 21.13 -21.08
CA LYS A 143 -7.21 20.65 -20.20
C LYS A 143 -7.60 19.35 -19.51
N LYS A 144 -8.86 19.23 -19.08
CA LYS A 144 -9.38 17.99 -18.45
C LYS A 144 -9.36 16.81 -19.42
N GLU A 145 -9.73 17.03 -20.68
CA GLU A 145 -9.70 16.02 -21.73
C GLU A 145 -8.27 15.55 -22.02
N LYS A 146 -7.32 16.48 -22.14
CA LYS A 146 -5.89 16.18 -22.31
C LYS A 146 -5.31 15.35 -21.15
N LEU A 147 -5.63 15.71 -19.90
CA LEU A 147 -5.19 14.96 -18.72
C LEU A 147 -5.81 13.56 -18.67
N THR A 148 -7.08 13.43 -19.05
CA THR A 148 -7.77 12.13 -19.15
C THR A 148 -7.13 11.25 -20.22
N ALA A 149 -6.81 11.81 -21.38
CA ALA A 149 -6.11 11.11 -22.45
C ALA A 149 -4.71 10.64 -22.01
N LEU A 150 -3.96 11.50 -21.31
CA LEU A 150 -2.65 11.14 -20.75
C LEU A 150 -2.77 10.02 -19.71
N TYR A 151 -3.76 10.09 -18.82
CA TYR A 151 -4.00 9.04 -17.83
C TYR A 151 -4.34 7.69 -18.48
N ASN A 152 -5.12 7.68 -19.56
CA ASN A 152 -5.39 6.48 -20.34
C ASN A 152 -4.11 5.93 -21.01
N LYS A 153 -3.21 6.81 -21.50
CA LYS A 153 -1.89 6.41 -22.02
C LYS A 153 -1.03 5.77 -20.94
N VAL A 154 -1.01 6.33 -19.73
CA VAL A 154 -0.32 5.74 -18.55
C VAL A 154 -0.88 4.34 -18.26
N LYS A 155 -2.21 4.18 -18.21
CA LYS A 155 -2.85 2.88 -17.99
C LYS A 155 -2.47 1.86 -19.06
N ALA A 156 -2.46 2.24 -20.33
CA ALA A 156 -2.07 1.36 -21.43
C ALA A 156 -0.62 0.89 -21.27
N TYR A 157 0.31 1.84 -21.06
CA TYR A 157 1.72 1.52 -20.81
C TYR A 157 1.91 0.53 -19.66
N LEU A 158 1.24 0.77 -18.53
CA LEU A 158 1.36 -0.11 -17.37
C LEU A 158 0.72 -1.50 -17.62
N ASN A 159 -0.37 -1.56 -18.40
CA ASN A 159 -0.97 -2.84 -18.78
C ASN A 159 -0.04 -3.67 -19.67
N ASP A 160 0.69 -3.03 -20.58
CA ASP A 160 1.68 -3.72 -21.43
C ASP A 160 2.82 -4.32 -20.59
N LEU A 161 3.23 -3.61 -19.52
CA LEU A 161 4.22 -4.12 -18.56
C LEU A 161 3.76 -5.35 -17.78
N LYS A 162 2.46 -5.67 -17.73
CA LYS A 162 1.98 -6.93 -17.10
C LYS A 162 2.55 -8.17 -17.77
N LEU A 163 2.93 -8.07 -19.05
CA LEU A 163 3.49 -9.15 -19.85
C LEU A 163 5.02 -9.16 -19.84
N ALA A 164 5.65 -8.14 -19.27
CA ALA A 164 7.10 -8.07 -19.14
C ALA A 164 7.55 -8.94 -17.95
N ASN A 165 8.55 -9.81 -18.18
CA ASN A 165 9.10 -10.64 -17.11
C ASN A 165 9.94 -9.84 -16.12
N ASP A 166 10.62 -8.79 -16.58
CA ASP A 166 11.41 -7.87 -15.76
C ASP A 166 11.20 -6.43 -16.23
N VAL A 167 10.74 -5.56 -15.32
CA VAL A 167 10.63 -4.12 -15.56
C VAL A 167 11.90 -3.46 -15.03
N THR A 168 12.83 -3.13 -15.93
CA THR A 168 14.08 -2.43 -15.60
C THR A 168 13.99 -0.92 -15.82
N THR A 169 12.90 -0.45 -16.40
CA THR A 169 12.66 0.96 -16.71
C THR A 169 12.52 1.78 -15.42
N THR A 170 13.38 2.78 -15.27
CA THR A 170 13.28 3.76 -14.19
C THR A 170 12.06 4.68 -14.35
N PHE A 171 11.66 5.37 -13.28
CA PHE A 171 10.58 6.35 -13.35
C PHE A 171 10.84 7.43 -14.42
N GLN A 172 12.07 7.94 -14.50
CA GLN A 172 12.45 8.96 -15.49
C GLN A 172 12.32 8.45 -16.94
N GLN A 173 12.83 7.23 -17.22
CA GLN A 173 12.70 6.63 -18.55
C GLN A 173 11.23 6.37 -18.92
N MET A 174 10.38 6.02 -17.96
CA MET A 174 8.95 5.87 -18.20
C MET A 174 8.29 7.20 -18.60
N LEU A 175 8.66 8.32 -17.97
CA LEU A 175 8.18 9.65 -18.38
C LEU A 175 8.64 10.00 -19.80
N GLU A 176 9.88 9.67 -20.18
CA GLU A 176 10.41 9.87 -21.53
C GLU A 176 9.64 9.05 -22.58
N ILE A 177 9.37 7.76 -22.31
CA ILE A 177 8.56 6.90 -23.18
C ILE A 177 7.13 7.46 -23.34
N LEU A 178 6.55 7.95 -22.25
CA LEU A 178 5.23 8.57 -22.28
C LEU A 178 5.24 9.96 -22.91
N GLY A 179 6.40 10.58 -23.10
CA GLY A 179 6.54 11.94 -23.64
C GLY A 179 5.89 12.98 -22.74
N THR A 180 6.06 12.87 -21.42
CA THR A 180 5.41 13.74 -20.44
C THR A 180 6.39 14.20 -19.37
N SER A 181 6.07 15.30 -18.67
CA SER A 181 6.81 15.72 -17.47
C SER A 181 6.24 15.07 -16.21
N GLU A 182 7.01 15.07 -15.12
CA GLU A 182 6.54 14.60 -13.82
C GLU A 182 5.28 15.35 -13.35
N ASP A 183 5.22 16.67 -13.54
CA ASP A 183 4.05 17.50 -13.17
C ASP A 183 2.80 17.11 -13.98
N GLN A 184 2.94 16.93 -15.30
CA GLN A 184 1.84 16.50 -16.16
C GLN A 184 1.36 15.10 -15.81
N TYR A 185 2.29 14.18 -15.53
CA TYR A 185 1.99 12.83 -15.07
C TYR A 185 1.19 12.83 -13.76
N ILE A 186 1.63 13.62 -12.76
CA ILE A 186 0.92 13.76 -11.49
C ILE A 186 -0.46 14.38 -11.70
N GLN A 187 -0.60 15.42 -12.52
CA GLN A 187 -1.90 16.01 -12.84
C GLN A 187 -2.83 15.01 -13.53
N ALA A 188 -2.32 14.14 -14.39
CA ALA A 188 -3.11 13.07 -15.02
C ALA A 188 -3.58 12.02 -14.01
N ILE A 189 -2.75 11.66 -13.02
CA ILE A 189 -3.21 10.78 -11.93
C ILE A 189 -4.29 11.49 -11.11
N ARG A 190 -4.08 12.76 -10.74
CA ARG A 190 -5.06 13.56 -9.99
C ARG A 190 -6.40 13.70 -10.72
N SER A 191 -6.40 13.69 -12.06
CA SER A 191 -7.63 13.74 -12.86
C SER A 191 -8.50 12.49 -12.73
N SER A 192 -7.92 11.38 -12.24
CA SER A 192 -8.65 10.12 -12.01
C SER A 192 -9.23 10.01 -10.59
N LEU A 193 -8.88 10.92 -9.69
CA LEU A 193 -9.43 10.97 -8.34
C LEU A 193 -10.83 11.57 -8.40
N THR A 194 -11.77 10.94 -7.69
CA THR A 194 -13.16 11.36 -7.55
C THR A 194 -13.38 12.18 -6.30
#